data_AF-A0A9E1VQS7-F1
#
_entry.id   AF-A0A9E1VQS7-F1
#
_cell.length_a   1.000
_cell.length_b   1.000
_cell.length_c   1.000
_cell.angle_alpha   90.00
_cell.angle_beta   90.00
_cell.angle_gamma   90.00
#
_symmetry.space_group_name_H-M   'P 1'
#
loop_
_entity.id
_entity.type
_entity.pdbx_description
1 polymer ?
#
loop_
_entity_poly.entity_id
_entity_poly.type
_entity_poly.pdbx_seq_one_letter_code
_entity_poly.pdbx_strand_id
1 'polypeptide(L)'
;MFKTKYYYDTKTLSYRKIKVSKGVQLRNVLTFLIVSSFFGIVALLIMLKSPLINTPTELSQAREISNYKFQFELMNKKLNQLNIVLNEIEQRDNNIYRVLFETNPIPSEVRKAGFGGVNRYENLEGFDNSKLVIETTKKIEILTKQIVIQSKSLDEIERLASEKEKLLSAIPSIQPIKKSDLTRMASGYGYRNDPFNKSRKMHSGMDFT
;
A
#
# COMPACT_ATOMS: atom_id res chain seq x y z
N MET A 1 -73.45 -4.36 -27.72
CA MET A 1 -74.58 -5.16 -27.20
C MET A 1 -74.03 -6.49 -26.71
N PHE A 2 -74.20 -6.85 -25.42
CA PHE A 2 -73.64 -8.10 -24.88
C PHE A 2 -74.36 -9.32 -25.48
N LYS A 3 -73.64 -10.17 -26.24
CA LYS A 3 -74.20 -11.40 -26.81
C LYS A 3 -74.55 -12.38 -25.68
N THR A 4 -75.84 -12.63 -25.47
CA THR A 4 -76.32 -13.58 -24.48
C THR A 4 -76.15 -15.00 -25.00
N LYS A 5 -75.46 -15.86 -24.25
CA LYS A 5 -75.27 -17.28 -24.62
C LYS A 5 -76.50 -18.08 -24.19
N TYR A 6 -77.01 -18.91 -25.10
CA TYR A 6 -78.11 -19.83 -24.87
C TYR A 6 -77.61 -21.27 -25.03
N TYR A 7 -78.17 -22.20 -24.27
CA TYR A 7 -77.99 -23.63 -24.50
C TYR A 7 -79.34 -24.26 -24.83
N TYR A 8 -79.34 -25.28 -25.67
CA TYR A 8 -80.54 -26.02 -26.03
C TYR A 8 -80.81 -27.11 -24.99
N ASP A 9 -81.97 -27.07 -24.34
CA ASP A 9 -82.40 -28.09 -23.39
C ASP A 9 -83.20 -29.17 -24.14
N THR A 10 -82.60 -30.36 -24.30
CA THR A 10 -83.19 -31.46 -25.07
C THR A 10 -84.48 -32.02 -24.46
N LYS A 11 -84.75 -31.76 -23.16
CA LYS A 11 -85.97 -32.22 -22.49
C LYS A 11 -87.15 -31.27 -22.65
N THR A 12 -86.88 -29.98 -22.78
CA THR A 12 -87.93 -28.96 -22.94
C THR A 12 -87.98 -28.36 -24.35
N LEU A 13 -87.16 -28.88 -25.27
CA LEU A 13 -87.00 -28.47 -26.67
C LEU A 13 -86.85 -26.94 -26.86
N SER A 14 -86.27 -26.26 -25.86
CA SER A 14 -86.22 -24.79 -25.80
C SER A 14 -84.81 -24.26 -25.55
N TYR A 15 -84.51 -23.08 -26.12
CA TYR A 15 -83.26 -22.38 -25.87
C TYR A 15 -83.33 -21.59 -24.57
N ARG A 16 -82.52 -21.98 -23.59
CA ARG A 16 -82.45 -21.31 -22.28
C ARG A 16 -81.20 -20.44 -22.17
N LYS A 17 -81.38 -19.22 -21.67
CA LYS A 17 -80.26 -18.30 -21.41
C LYS A 17 -79.38 -18.88 -20.30
N ILE A 18 -78.07 -18.93 -20.55
CA ILE A 18 -77.09 -19.32 -19.53
C ILE A 18 -77.06 -18.22 -18.47
N LYS A 19 -77.65 -18.49 -17.30
CA LYS A 19 -77.55 -17.63 -16.11
C LYS A 19 -76.26 -17.97 -15.40
N VAL A 20 -75.23 -17.14 -15.58
CA VAL A 20 -73.97 -17.30 -14.84
C VAL A 20 -74.23 -16.87 -13.39
N SER A 21 -73.95 -17.75 -12.42
CA SER A 21 -74.04 -17.39 -11.01
C SER A 21 -72.95 -16.37 -10.65
N LYS A 22 -73.28 -15.39 -9.79
CA LYS A 22 -72.32 -14.38 -9.30
C LYS A 22 -71.08 -15.04 -8.65
N GLY A 23 -71.25 -16.18 -7.99
CA GLY A 23 -70.13 -16.95 -7.40
C GLY A 23 -69.20 -17.58 -8.43
N VAL A 24 -69.71 -18.03 -9.58
CA VAL A 24 -68.89 -18.57 -10.68
C VAL A 24 -68.10 -17.46 -11.36
N GLN A 25 -68.68 -16.28 -11.51
CA GLN A 25 -67.98 -15.10 -12.03
C GLN A 25 -66.84 -14.67 -11.09
N LEU A 26 -67.09 -14.61 -9.78
CA LEU A 26 -66.07 -14.30 -8.78
C LEU A 26 -64.91 -15.31 -8.80
N ARG A 27 -65.22 -16.61 -8.85
CA ARG A 27 -64.20 -17.66 -8.94
C ARG A 27 -63.31 -17.50 -10.18
N ASN A 28 -63.91 -17.23 -11.34
CA ASN A 28 -63.15 -17.07 -12.58
C ASN A 28 -62.21 -15.85 -12.55
N VAL A 29 -62.66 -14.74 -11.94
CA VAL A 29 -61.81 -13.55 -11.72
C VAL A 29 -60.66 -13.89 -10.77
N LEU A 30 -60.94 -14.58 -9.66
CA LEU A 30 -59.91 -15.00 -8.71
C LEU A 30 -58.89 -15.94 -9.35
N THR A 31 -59.33 -16.93 -10.14
CA THR A 31 -58.42 -17.84 -10.85
C THR A 31 -57.56 -17.11 -11.87
N PHE A 32 -58.12 -16.10 -12.56
CA PHE A 32 -57.36 -15.28 -13.50
C PHE A 32 -56.29 -14.45 -12.78
N LEU A 33 -56.62 -13.83 -11.64
CA LEU A 33 -55.67 -13.07 -10.83
C LEU A 33 -54.54 -13.96 -10.29
N ILE A 34 -54.85 -15.18 -9.84
CA ILE A 34 -53.86 -16.13 -9.35
C ILE A 34 -52.90 -16.54 -10.47
N VAL A 35 -53.42 -16.90 -11.65
CA VAL A 35 -52.59 -17.32 -12.79
C VAL A 35 -51.73 -16.14 -13.30
N SER A 36 -52.31 -14.94 -13.41
CA SER A 36 -51.56 -13.74 -13.82
C SER A 36 -50.47 -13.38 -12.82
N SER A 37 -50.75 -13.47 -11.52
CA SER A 37 -49.77 -13.23 -10.47
C SER A 37 -48.64 -14.26 -10.52
N PHE A 38 -48.98 -15.55 -10.70
CA PHE A 38 -47.99 -16.62 -10.85
C PHE A 38 -47.06 -16.39 -12.04
N PHE A 39 -47.60 -16.09 -13.22
CA PHE A 39 -46.78 -15.77 -14.40
C PHE A 39 -45.93 -14.51 -14.19
N GLY A 40 -46.47 -13.48 -13.52
CA GLY A 40 -45.72 -12.27 -13.17
C GLY A 40 -44.53 -12.55 -12.25
N ILE A 41 -44.73 -13.38 -11.22
CA ILE A 41 -43.65 -13.79 -10.30
C ILE A 41 -42.59 -14.60 -11.04
N VAL A 42 -42.98 -15.55 -11.89
CA VAL A 42 -42.04 -16.35 -12.69
C VAL A 42 -41.23 -15.45 -13.62
N ALA A 43 -41.87 -14.51 -14.32
CA ALA A 43 -41.19 -13.56 -15.19
C ALA A 43 -40.21 -12.66 -14.43
N LEU A 44 -40.60 -12.18 -13.23
CA LEU A 44 -39.72 -11.39 -12.37
C LEU A 44 -38.50 -12.19 -11.91
N LEU A 45 -38.69 -13.44 -11.48
CA LEU A 45 -37.58 -14.31 -11.06
C LEU A 45 -36.60 -14.59 -12.21
N ILE A 46 -37.11 -14.80 -13.43
CA ILE A 46 -36.28 -14.95 -14.62
C ILE A 46 -35.49 -13.67 -14.88
N MET A 47 -36.12 -12.50 -14.74
CA MET A 47 -35.45 -11.22 -14.97
C MET A 47 -34.35 -10.94 -13.92
N LEU A 48 -34.56 -11.31 -12.66
CA LEU A 48 -33.58 -11.11 -11.57
C LEU A 48 -32.41 -12.10 -11.61
N LYS A 49 -32.59 -13.29 -12.19
CA LYS A 49 -31.55 -14.34 -12.24
C LYS A 49 -30.90 -14.54 -13.60
N SER A 50 -31.45 -13.95 -14.66
CA SER A 50 -30.93 -14.18 -16.01
C SER A 50 -29.68 -13.36 -16.27
N PRO A 51 -28.55 -14.00 -16.63
CA PRO A 51 -27.31 -13.28 -16.98
C PRO A 51 -27.41 -12.50 -18.30
N LEU A 52 -28.53 -12.63 -19.04
CA LEU A 52 -28.76 -11.96 -20.32
C LEU A 52 -29.36 -10.56 -20.16
N ILE A 53 -29.96 -10.23 -19.01
CA ILE A 53 -30.65 -8.95 -18.78
C ILE A 53 -30.10 -8.32 -17.51
N ASN A 54 -29.05 -7.51 -17.66
CA ASN A 54 -28.49 -6.76 -16.54
C ASN A 54 -29.27 -5.46 -16.32
N THR A 55 -29.56 -5.15 -15.07
CA THR A 55 -30.13 -3.87 -14.69
C THR A 55 -29.12 -2.73 -14.90
N PRO A 56 -29.56 -1.48 -15.16
CA PRO A 56 -28.64 -0.34 -15.27
C PRO A 56 -27.74 -0.16 -14.04
N THR A 57 -28.26 -0.50 -12.86
CA THR A 57 -27.53 -0.46 -11.59
C THR A 57 -26.41 -1.50 -11.53
N GLU A 58 -26.67 -2.75 -11.93
CA GLU A 58 -25.64 -3.79 -11.98
C GLU A 58 -24.53 -3.44 -12.98
N LEU A 59 -24.90 -2.88 -14.14
CA LEU A 59 -23.91 -2.42 -15.13
C LEU A 59 -23.04 -1.28 -14.58
N SER A 60 -23.62 -0.33 -13.84
CA SER A 60 -22.88 0.74 -13.18
C SER A 60 -21.93 0.19 -12.12
N GLN A 61 -22.42 -0.70 -11.25
CA GLN A 61 -21.63 -1.33 -10.20
C GLN A 61 -20.49 -2.18 -10.78
N ALA A 62 -20.74 -2.94 -11.86
CA ALA A 62 -19.70 -3.71 -12.53
C ALA A 62 -18.59 -2.83 -13.11
N ARG A 63 -18.96 -1.67 -13.68
CA ARG A 63 -18.00 -0.67 -14.17
C ARG A 63 -17.21 -0.06 -13.03
N GLU A 64 -17.85 0.28 -11.91
CA GLU A 64 -17.18 0.80 -10.71
C GLU A 64 -16.19 -0.22 -10.13
N ILE A 65 -16.59 -1.49 -9.99
CA ILE A 65 -15.70 -2.57 -9.53
C ILE A 65 -14.51 -2.73 -10.48
N SER A 66 -14.73 -2.71 -11.79
CA SER A 66 -13.64 -2.76 -12.78
C SER A 66 -12.70 -1.56 -12.65
N ASN A 67 -13.25 -0.36 -12.44
CA ASN A 67 -12.44 0.83 -12.22
C ASN A 67 -11.62 0.71 -10.92
N TYR A 68 -12.22 0.26 -9.81
CA TYR A 68 -11.49 0.05 -8.56
C TYR A 68 -10.36 -0.97 -8.73
N LYS A 69 -10.60 -2.10 -9.41
CA LYS A 69 -9.55 -3.09 -9.71
C LYS A 69 -8.39 -2.45 -10.47
N PHE A 70 -8.69 -1.67 -11.51
CA PHE A 70 -7.67 -0.94 -12.26
C PHE A 70 -6.90 0.07 -11.40
N GLN A 71 -7.58 0.81 -10.51
CA GLN A 71 -6.91 1.72 -9.58
C GLN A 71 -5.98 0.99 -8.61
N PHE A 72 -6.38 -0.18 -8.10
CA PHE A 72 -5.53 -1.01 -7.25
C PHE A 72 -4.30 -1.54 -7.99
N GLU A 73 -4.42 -1.91 -9.26
CA GLU A 73 -3.27 -2.31 -10.09
C GLU A 73 -2.31 -1.13 -10.32
N LEU A 74 -2.83 0.06 -10.65
CA LEU A 74 -2.03 1.26 -10.80
C LEU A 74 -1.32 1.63 -9.50
N MET A 75 -2.01 1.52 -8.37
CA MET A 75 -1.44 1.75 -7.04
C MET A 75 -0.32 0.74 -6.74
N ASN A 76 -0.52 -0.54 -7.03
CA ASN A 76 0.53 -1.56 -6.91
C ASN A 76 1.76 -1.23 -7.76
N LYS A 77 1.56 -0.74 -9.00
CA LYS A 77 2.68 -0.31 -9.85
C LYS A 77 3.45 0.86 -9.23
N LYS A 78 2.74 1.85 -8.67
CA LYS A 78 3.36 2.98 -7.95
C LYS A 78 4.11 2.51 -6.70
N LEU A 79 3.55 1.58 -5.93
CA LEU A 79 4.22 1.00 -4.75
C LEU A 79 5.51 0.28 -5.14
N ASN A 80 5.52 -0.43 -6.27
CA ASN A 80 6.75 -1.06 -6.78
C ASN A 80 7.80 -0.01 -7.16
N GLN A 81 7.40 1.11 -7.77
CA GLN A 81 8.33 2.21 -8.07
C GLN A 81 8.89 2.84 -6.78
N LEU A 82 8.05 3.09 -5.78
CA LEU A 82 8.51 3.61 -4.49
C LEU A 82 9.47 2.64 -3.79
N ASN A 83 9.24 1.33 -3.91
CA ASN A 83 10.14 0.33 -3.36
C ASN A 83 11.52 0.35 -4.05
N ILE A 84 11.56 0.56 -5.37
CA ILE A 84 12.82 0.74 -6.10
C ILE A 84 13.58 1.96 -5.57
N VAL A 85 12.91 3.11 -5.45
CA VAL A 85 13.53 4.34 -4.93
C VAL A 85 14.00 4.15 -3.49
N LEU A 86 13.22 3.50 -2.64
CA LEU A 86 13.62 3.24 -1.26
C LEU A 86 14.85 2.32 -1.19
N ASN A 87 14.92 1.30 -2.05
CA ASN A 87 16.08 0.44 -2.16
C ASN A 87 17.32 1.20 -2.66
N GLU A 88 17.17 2.15 -3.58
CA GLU A 88 18.28 3.02 -4.01
C GLU A 88 18.78 3.91 -2.87
N ILE A 89 17.87 4.48 -2.06
CA ILE A 89 18.22 5.25 -0.86
C ILE A 89 18.95 4.36 0.15
N GLU A 90 18.46 3.13 0.37
CA GLU A 90 19.09 2.14 1.24
C GLU A 90 20.52 1.79 0.78
N GLN A 91 20.71 1.56 -0.53
CA GLN A 91 22.02 1.29 -1.11
C GLN A 91 22.96 2.48 -0.95
N ARG A 92 22.46 3.70 -1.14
CA ARG A 92 23.23 4.93 -0.94
C ARG A 92 23.65 5.10 0.53
N ASP A 93 22.74 4.83 1.45
CA ASP A 93 23.01 4.89 2.89
C ASP A 93 24.10 3.89 3.30
N ASN A 94 23.96 2.63 2.89
CA ASN A 94 24.92 1.58 3.22
C ASN A 94 26.30 1.81 2.58
N ASN A 95 26.34 2.19 1.29
CA ASN A 95 27.59 2.21 0.53
C ASN A 95 28.32 3.57 0.55
N ILE A 96 27.60 4.66 0.84
CA ILE A 96 28.20 6.01 0.88
C ILE A 96 28.26 6.51 2.31
N TYR A 97 27.11 6.72 2.95
CA TYR A 97 27.08 7.41 4.25
C TYR A 97 27.70 6.56 5.35
N ARG A 98 27.32 5.30 5.46
CA ARG A 98 27.85 4.42 6.51
C ARG A 98 29.33 4.10 6.32
N VAL A 99 29.80 3.96 5.07
CA VAL A 99 31.23 3.83 4.76
C VAL A 99 31.99 5.10 5.15
N LEU A 100 31.47 6.29 4.80
CA LEU A 100 32.10 7.58 5.12
C LEU A 100 32.27 7.80 6.63
N PHE A 101 31.27 7.38 7.41
CA PHE A 101 31.28 7.50 8.88
C PHE A 101 31.80 6.24 9.59
N GLU A 102 32.35 5.26 8.86
CA GLU A 102 32.93 4.02 9.40
C GLU A 102 31.95 3.23 10.31
N THR A 103 30.67 3.20 9.93
CA THR A 103 29.61 2.51 10.67
C THR A 103 29.08 1.30 9.94
N ASN A 104 28.56 0.33 10.70
CA ASN A 104 28.02 -0.90 10.12
C ASN A 104 26.69 -0.63 9.40
N PRO A 105 26.44 -1.29 8.25
CA PRO A 105 25.16 -1.23 7.57
C PRO A 105 24.06 -1.88 8.43
N ILE A 106 22.82 -1.36 8.30
CA ILE A 106 21.68 -1.97 8.98
C ILE A 106 21.37 -3.33 8.30
N PRO A 107 21.24 -4.42 9.07
CA PRO A 107 20.89 -5.73 8.52
C PRO A 107 19.51 -5.74 7.86
N SER A 108 19.35 -6.56 6.82
CA SER A 108 18.11 -6.64 6.05
C SER A 108 16.93 -7.15 6.87
N GLU A 109 17.23 -7.98 7.87
CA GLU A 109 16.30 -8.58 8.82
C GLU A 109 15.67 -7.51 9.70
N VAL A 110 16.48 -6.54 10.15
CA VAL A 110 16.00 -5.41 10.94
C VAL A 110 15.11 -4.51 10.09
N ARG A 111 15.49 -4.24 8.82
CA ARG A 111 14.68 -3.44 7.89
C ARG A 111 13.32 -4.08 7.58
N LYS A 112 13.26 -5.40 7.52
CA LYS A 112 12.03 -6.17 7.23
C LYS A 112 11.32 -6.67 8.49
N ALA A 113 11.81 -6.34 9.68
CA ALA A 113 11.28 -6.87 10.93
C ALA A 113 9.84 -6.41 11.21
N GLY A 114 9.11 -7.26 11.95
CA GLY A 114 7.82 -6.87 12.55
C GLY A 114 6.56 -7.23 11.76
N PHE A 115 6.63 -8.24 10.89
CA PHE A 115 5.48 -8.84 10.21
C PHE A 115 5.36 -10.33 10.60
N GLY A 116 4.85 -10.59 11.81
CA GLY A 116 4.64 -11.95 12.29
C GLY A 116 3.70 -11.98 13.51
N GLY A 117 3.18 -13.17 13.80
CA GLY A 117 2.52 -13.50 15.08
C GLY A 117 0.99 -13.37 15.13
N VAL A 118 0.37 -12.55 14.28
CA VAL A 118 -1.09 -12.34 14.29
C VAL A 118 -1.60 -12.11 12.86
N ASN A 119 -2.78 -12.64 12.52
CA ASN A 119 -3.47 -12.27 11.27
C ASN A 119 -4.01 -10.84 11.38
N ARG A 120 -3.22 -9.86 10.94
CA ARG A 120 -3.60 -8.44 10.97
C ARG A 120 -4.69 -8.06 9.96
N TYR A 121 -5.01 -8.97 9.04
CA TYR A 121 -5.87 -8.69 7.89
C TYR A 121 -7.19 -9.47 7.96
N GLU A 122 -7.53 -10.05 9.11
CA GLU A 122 -8.78 -10.81 9.32
C GLU A 122 -10.02 -10.00 8.93
N ASN A 123 -10.03 -8.70 9.23
CA ASN A 123 -11.11 -7.78 8.85
C ASN A 123 -11.25 -7.51 7.34
N LEU A 124 -10.24 -7.88 6.55
CA LEU A 124 -10.23 -7.72 5.10
C LEU A 124 -10.58 -9.03 4.37
N GLU A 125 -10.74 -10.14 5.09
CA GLU A 125 -11.12 -11.44 4.54
C GLU A 125 -12.64 -11.54 4.30
N GLY A 126 -13.06 -12.52 3.47
CA GLY A 126 -14.49 -12.81 3.24
C GLY A 126 -15.13 -12.15 2.02
N PHE A 127 -14.39 -11.38 1.23
CA PHE A 127 -14.86 -10.76 -0.02
C PHE A 127 -14.12 -11.31 -1.24
N ASP A 128 -14.76 -11.26 -2.42
CA ASP A 128 -14.17 -11.76 -3.68
C ASP A 128 -12.82 -11.11 -4.01
N ASN A 129 -12.65 -9.83 -3.66
CA ASN A 129 -11.42 -9.06 -3.93
C ASN A 129 -10.50 -8.94 -2.71
N SER A 130 -10.78 -9.67 -1.61
CA SER A 130 -10.00 -9.60 -0.37
C SER A 130 -8.51 -9.78 -0.60
N LYS A 131 -8.12 -10.76 -1.44
CA LYS A 131 -6.71 -11.04 -1.73
C LYS A 131 -5.96 -9.82 -2.27
N LEU A 132 -6.55 -9.09 -3.23
CA LEU A 132 -5.93 -7.91 -3.83
C LEU A 132 -5.74 -6.79 -2.79
N VAL A 133 -6.75 -6.57 -1.96
CA VAL A 133 -6.71 -5.56 -0.90
C VAL A 133 -5.65 -5.93 0.14
N ILE A 134 -5.66 -7.16 0.64
CA ILE A 134 -4.71 -7.68 1.63
C ILE A 134 -3.27 -7.57 1.13
N GLU A 135 -2.99 -8.01 -0.10
CA GLU A 135 -1.65 -7.93 -0.69
C GLU A 135 -1.17 -6.48 -0.81
N THR A 136 -2.06 -5.57 -1.23
CA THR A 136 -1.72 -4.16 -1.38
C THR A 136 -1.46 -3.51 -0.02
N THR A 137 -2.33 -3.75 0.96
CA THR A 137 -2.16 -3.27 2.35
C THR A 137 -0.86 -3.78 2.95
N LYS A 138 -0.54 -5.07 2.78
CA LYS A 138 0.70 -5.67 3.27
C LYS A 138 1.93 -4.98 2.67
N LYS A 139 1.93 -4.70 1.36
CA LYS A 139 3.03 -3.96 0.71
C LYS A 139 3.18 -2.55 1.27
N ILE A 140 2.07 -1.83 1.45
CA ILE A 140 2.07 -0.48 2.03
C ILE A 140 2.67 -0.50 3.44
N GLU A 141 2.24 -1.42 4.29
CA GLU A 141 2.78 -1.51 5.66
C GLU A 141 4.28 -1.84 5.68
N ILE A 142 4.73 -2.80 4.85
CA ILE A 142 6.15 -3.14 4.73
C ILE A 142 6.96 -1.91 4.32
N LEU A 143 6.53 -1.23 3.24
CA LEU A 143 7.20 -0.04 2.74
C LEU A 143 7.23 1.07 3.80
N THR A 144 6.12 1.27 4.52
CA THR A 144 6.01 2.30 5.56
C THR A 144 6.99 2.04 6.70
N LYS A 145 7.12 0.79 7.16
CA LYS A 145 8.11 0.43 8.18
C LYS A 145 9.54 0.61 7.71
N GLN A 146 9.85 0.21 6.47
CA GLN A 146 11.17 0.41 5.89
C GLN A 146 11.51 1.91 5.81
N ILE A 147 10.56 2.77 5.42
CA ILE A 147 10.73 4.23 5.41
C ILE A 147 11.04 4.76 6.82
N VAL A 148 10.31 4.32 7.85
CA VAL A 148 10.57 4.75 9.23
C VAL A 148 11.98 4.36 9.68
N ILE A 149 12.43 3.15 9.36
CA ILE A 149 13.78 2.69 9.69
C ILE A 149 14.82 3.50 8.92
N GLN A 150 14.59 3.77 7.64
CA GLN A 150 15.48 4.60 6.82
C GLN A 150 15.57 6.04 7.34
N SER A 151 14.46 6.62 7.79
CA SER A 151 14.45 7.95 8.42
C SER A 151 15.33 7.98 9.67
N LYS A 152 15.17 7.01 10.56
CA LYS A 152 16.01 6.90 11.77
C LYS A 152 17.49 6.69 11.44
N SER A 153 17.78 5.96 10.36
CA SER A 153 19.15 5.78 9.86
C SER A 153 19.75 7.14 9.48
N LEU A 154 19.00 7.98 8.75
CA LEU A 154 19.47 9.30 8.34
C LEU A 154 19.67 10.24 9.54
N ASP A 155 18.79 10.19 10.55
CA ASP A 155 18.96 10.94 11.80
C ASP A 155 20.26 10.52 12.54
N GLU A 156 20.58 9.22 12.53
CA GLU A 156 21.83 8.71 13.08
C GLU A 156 23.05 9.24 12.31
N ILE A 157 23.00 9.23 10.98
CA ILE A 157 24.06 9.77 10.11
C ILE A 157 24.27 11.26 10.36
N GLU A 158 23.21 12.05 10.53
CA GLU A 158 23.30 13.48 10.85
C GLU A 158 24.04 13.71 12.18
N ARG A 159 23.71 12.92 13.21
CA ARG A 159 24.41 12.99 14.50
C ARG A 159 25.89 12.65 14.35
N LEU A 160 26.21 11.58 13.61
CA LEU A 160 27.60 11.17 13.34
C LEU A 160 28.37 12.24 12.58
N ALA A 161 27.71 12.93 11.64
CA ALA A 161 28.31 14.04 10.91
C ALA A 161 28.69 15.19 11.86
N SER A 162 27.79 15.58 12.77
CA SER A 162 28.07 16.63 13.77
C SER A 162 29.21 16.24 14.73
N GLU A 163 29.27 14.97 15.14
CA GLU A 163 30.36 14.48 15.99
C GLU A 163 31.71 14.45 15.24
N LYS A 164 31.71 14.04 13.97
CA LYS A 164 32.91 14.05 13.12
C LYS A 164 33.41 15.46 12.86
N GLU A 165 32.52 16.43 12.64
CA GLU A 165 32.87 17.84 12.48
C GLU A 165 33.60 18.39 13.71
N LYS A 166 33.08 18.12 14.92
CA LYS A 166 33.72 18.52 16.17
C LYS A 166 35.11 17.89 16.33
N LEU A 167 35.25 16.61 16.00
CA LEU A 167 36.53 15.92 16.02
C LEU A 167 37.52 16.55 15.03
N LEU A 168 37.12 16.77 13.78
CA LEU A 168 37.97 17.38 12.76
C LEU A 168 38.40 18.80 13.14
N SER A 169 37.51 19.57 13.77
CA SER A 169 37.82 20.91 14.28
C SER A 169 38.84 20.88 15.44
N ALA A 170 38.88 19.80 16.21
CA ALA A 170 39.84 19.60 17.29
C ALA A 170 41.20 19.05 16.82
N ILE A 171 41.30 18.55 15.58
CA ILE A 171 42.57 18.05 15.02
C ILE A 171 43.37 19.25 14.47
N PRO A 172 44.56 19.55 15.03
CA PRO A 172 45.40 20.61 14.50
C PRO A 172 45.94 20.20 13.12
N SER A 173 45.36 20.79 12.08
CA SER A 173 45.69 20.52 10.67
C SER A 173 46.38 21.69 9.97
N ILE A 174 46.52 22.82 10.65
CA ILE A 174 47.16 24.04 10.16
C ILE A 174 48.54 24.16 10.80
N GLN A 175 49.52 24.68 10.04
CA GLN A 175 50.84 24.99 10.57
C GLN A 175 50.74 25.93 11.78
N PRO A 176 51.44 25.66 12.90
CA PRO A 176 51.29 26.42 14.14
C PRO A 176 51.80 27.87 14.04
N ILE A 177 52.53 28.21 12.98
CA ILE A 177 53.05 29.55 12.72
C ILE A 177 52.63 30.05 11.33
N LYS A 178 52.55 31.37 11.17
CA LYS A 178 52.25 31.98 9.87
C LYS A 178 53.43 31.80 8.93
N LYS A 179 53.14 31.65 7.63
CA LYS A 179 54.16 31.51 6.60
C LYS A 179 55.12 32.70 6.50
N SER A 180 54.66 33.91 6.84
CA SER A 180 55.50 35.12 6.92
C SER A 180 56.58 35.04 7.99
N ASP A 181 56.29 34.32 9.08
CA ASP A 181 57.12 34.25 10.28
C ASP A 181 58.01 33.00 10.27
N LEU A 182 57.86 32.14 9.26
CA LEU A 182 58.68 30.95 9.05
C LEU A 182 59.97 31.36 8.30
N THR A 183 61.09 31.41 9.00
CA THR A 183 62.40 31.58 8.36
C THR A 183 63.00 30.24 7.94
N ARG A 184 62.96 29.23 8.81
CA ARG A 184 63.41 27.86 8.50
C ARG A 184 62.87 26.83 9.49
N MET A 185 62.90 25.58 9.07
CA MET A 185 62.72 24.45 9.99
C MET A 185 63.95 24.34 10.89
N ALA A 186 63.79 24.62 12.18
CA ALA A 186 64.90 24.73 13.13
C ALA A 186 65.42 23.37 13.59
N SER A 187 64.52 22.40 13.77
CA SER A 187 64.87 21.03 14.09
C SER A 187 63.76 20.06 13.69
N GLY A 188 64.14 18.91 13.14
CA GLY A 188 63.21 17.83 12.80
C GLY A 188 62.90 16.86 13.94
N TYR A 189 62.05 15.89 13.60
CA TYR A 189 61.76 14.70 14.38
C TYR A 189 62.95 13.73 14.32
N GLY A 190 63.38 13.18 15.45
CA GLY A 190 64.49 12.22 15.52
C GLY A 190 65.45 12.44 16.68
N TYR A 191 66.50 11.62 16.75
CA TYR A 191 67.52 11.73 17.80
C TYR A 191 68.41 12.96 17.60
N ARG A 192 68.45 13.85 18.59
CA ARG A 192 69.32 15.04 18.63
C ARG A 192 69.92 15.25 20.01
N ASN A 193 70.90 16.15 20.10
CA ASN A 193 71.41 16.60 21.40
C ASN A 193 70.42 17.58 22.01
N ASP A 194 69.95 17.27 23.22
CA ASP A 194 69.01 18.10 23.97
C ASP A 194 69.67 19.45 24.32
N PRO A 195 69.00 20.58 24.07
CA PRO A 195 69.58 21.91 24.26
C PRO A 195 69.90 22.22 25.73
N PHE A 196 69.21 21.60 26.68
CA PHE A 196 69.38 21.83 28.12
C PHE A 196 70.48 20.96 28.72
N ASN A 197 70.43 19.64 28.50
CA ASN A 197 71.35 18.69 29.16
C ASN A 197 72.46 18.13 28.24
N LYS A 198 72.47 18.50 26.96
CA LYS A 198 73.45 18.09 25.93
C LYS A 198 73.55 16.57 25.69
N SER A 199 72.65 15.77 26.26
CA SER A 199 72.58 14.33 26.02
C SER A 199 71.81 14.04 24.72
N ARG A 200 72.10 12.90 24.08
CA ARG A 200 71.39 12.48 22.87
C ARG A 200 70.02 11.91 23.26
N LYS A 201 68.94 12.60 22.86
CA LYS A 201 67.55 12.24 23.18
C LYS A 201 66.68 12.25 21.93
N MET A 202 65.66 11.39 21.90
CA MET A 202 64.67 11.37 20.83
C MET A 202 63.76 12.61 20.94
N HIS A 203 63.72 13.42 19.88
CA HIS A 203 62.80 14.53 19.74
C HIS A 203 61.55 14.09 18.99
N SER A 204 60.41 14.09 19.67
CA SER A 204 59.12 13.64 19.15
C SER A 204 58.30 14.75 18.48
N GLY A 205 58.89 15.93 18.27
CA GLY A 205 58.24 17.10 17.68
C GLY A 205 59.08 17.73 16.56
N MET A 206 58.59 18.86 16.06
CA MET A 206 59.26 19.63 15.03
C MET A 206 59.33 21.10 15.48
N ASP A 207 60.53 21.68 15.42
CA ASP A 207 60.77 23.05 15.86
C ASP A 207 60.80 23.96 14.62
N PHE A 208 60.10 25.09 14.70
CA PHE A 208 60.06 26.11 13.65
C PHE A 208 60.69 27.41 14.18
N THR A 209 61.35 28.15 13.30
CA THR A 209 61.94 29.48 13.58
C THR A 209 61.70 30.39 12.39
#